data_AF-A0AAE8QCG1-F1
#
_entry.id   AF-A0AAE8QCG1-F1
#
_cell.length_a   1.000
_cell.length_b   1.000
_cell.length_c   1.000
_cell.angle_alpha   90.00
_cell.angle_beta   90.00
_cell.angle_gamma   90.00
#
_symmetry.space_group_name_H-M   'P 1'
#
loop_
_entity.id
_entity.type
_entity.pdbx_description
1 polymer ?
#
loop_
_entity_poly.entity_id
_entity_poly.type
_entity_poly.pdbx_seq_one_letter_code
_entity_poly.pdbx_strand_id
1 'polypeptide(L)'
;MSDVIQAGRDEARWPPVMAIMAVFALLEVLPHHVYAMPRWVSYAVLVAAIVPMIMVTVSTDKAMWLRIEHVAIMLLASVYAGNTAAELGDMVGIITVHPPETRSVSLLTSSFTIWITNVLTFSLLYWQIDAGGPSRIARGIAGKPDWLFPQASAPELASPDWRPLYIDYLSLAFNTATAFSPTDVLPLARRAKGLMMLESAISLLTLVLVAARAVNVIP
;
A
#
# COMPACT_ATOMS: atom_id res chain seq x y z
N MET A 1 -26.27 -1.64 26.24
CA MET A 1 -27.03 -1.00 25.13
C MET A 1 -26.13 -0.18 24.20
N SER A 2 -24.93 0.20 24.63
CA SER A 2 -23.88 0.91 23.87
C SER A 2 -23.09 0.03 22.88
N ASP A 3 -22.92 -1.26 23.15
CA ASP A 3 -22.07 -2.13 22.30
C ASP A 3 -22.75 -2.56 20.99
N VAL A 4 -24.09 -2.63 20.98
CA VAL A 4 -24.87 -3.02 19.78
C VAL A 4 -24.86 -1.91 18.72
N ILE A 5 -24.76 -0.64 19.12
CA ILE A 5 -24.63 0.49 18.18
C ILE A 5 -23.18 0.61 17.65
N GLN A 6 -22.18 0.15 18.41
CA GLN A 6 -20.79 0.15 17.96
C GLN A 6 -20.51 -0.89 16.86
N ALA A 7 -21.20 -2.03 16.86
CA ALA A 7 -21.00 -3.10 15.88
C ALA A 7 -21.35 -2.68 14.43
N GLY A 8 -22.25 -1.72 14.25
CA GLY A 8 -22.63 -1.21 12.93
C GLY A 8 -21.72 -0.11 12.36
N ARG A 9 -20.72 0.36 13.11
CA ARG A 9 -19.86 1.48 12.70
C ARG A 9 -18.46 1.08 12.24
N ASP A 10 -17.98 -0.11 12.55
CA ASP A 10 -16.67 -0.57 12.07
C ASP A 10 -16.74 -0.80 10.54
N GLU A 11 -15.77 -0.26 9.78
CA GLU A 11 -15.68 -0.46 8.33
C GLU A 11 -15.55 -1.95 7.99
N ALA A 12 -16.25 -2.40 6.96
CA ALA A 12 -16.13 -3.77 6.48
C ALA A 12 -14.70 -4.01 5.98
N ARG A 13 -14.01 -5.02 6.52
CA ARG A 13 -12.59 -5.27 6.25
C ARG A 13 -12.30 -6.11 5.01
N TRP A 14 -13.34 -6.47 4.25
CA TRP A 14 -13.19 -7.25 3.02
C TRP A 14 -12.45 -6.50 1.89
N PRO A 15 -12.55 -5.16 1.70
CA PRO A 15 -11.82 -4.48 0.64
C PRO A 15 -10.30 -4.49 0.85
N PRO A 16 -9.75 -4.19 2.05
CA PRO A 16 -8.33 -4.39 2.33
C PRO A 16 -7.87 -5.84 2.15
N VAL A 17 -8.68 -6.83 2.58
CA VAL A 17 -8.36 -8.25 2.40
C VAL A 17 -8.29 -8.62 0.91
N MET A 18 -9.23 -8.14 0.09
CA MET A 18 -9.21 -8.35 -1.36
C MET A 18 -7.96 -7.73 -2.01
N ALA A 19 -7.53 -6.55 -1.56
CA ALA A 19 -6.30 -5.93 -2.03
C ALA A 19 -5.06 -6.76 -1.66
N ILE A 20 -4.98 -7.25 -0.43
CA ILE A 20 -3.89 -8.14 0.02
C ILE A 20 -3.87 -9.44 -0.80
N MET A 21 -5.03 -10.05 -1.03
CA MET A 21 -5.16 -11.24 -1.88
C MET A 21 -4.72 -10.97 -3.32
N ALA A 22 -5.04 -9.79 -3.86
CA ALA A 22 -4.60 -9.37 -5.19
C ALA A 22 -3.08 -9.20 -5.26
N VAL A 23 -2.45 -8.57 -4.26
CA VAL A 23 -0.97 -8.50 -4.15
C VAL A 23 -0.38 -9.90 -4.18
N PHE A 24 -0.93 -10.79 -3.35
CA PHE A 24 -0.39 -12.14 -3.21
C PHE A 24 -0.48 -12.95 -4.51
N ALA A 25 -1.64 -12.95 -5.16
CA ALA A 25 -1.84 -13.61 -6.44
C ALA A 25 -0.86 -13.08 -7.50
N LEU A 26 -0.59 -11.77 -7.50
CA LEU A 26 0.32 -11.14 -8.44
C LEU A 26 1.79 -11.52 -8.19
N LEU A 27 2.19 -11.60 -6.91
CA LEU A 27 3.53 -12.06 -6.52
C LEU A 27 3.77 -13.55 -6.84
N GLU A 28 2.75 -14.40 -6.74
CA GLU A 28 2.86 -15.84 -7.00
C GLU A 28 2.93 -16.16 -8.50
N VAL A 29 2.24 -15.36 -9.33
CA VAL A 29 2.27 -15.49 -10.80
C VAL A 29 3.61 -15.02 -11.38
N LEU A 30 4.37 -14.19 -10.67
CA LEU A 30 5.64 -13.67 -11.16
C LEU A 30 6.79 -14.67 -10.94
N PRO A 31 7.41 -15.24 -12.01
CA PRO A 31 8.38 -16.32 -11.85
C PRO A 31 9.81 -15.84 -11.53
N HIS A 32 10.06 -14.52 -11.48
CA HIS A 32 11.42 -13.96 -11.56
C HIS A 32 11.79 -13.01 -10.42
N HIS A 33 11.13 -13.10 -9.26
CA HIS A 33 11.75 -12.56 -8.06
C HIS A 33 12.88 -13.50 -7.68
N VAL A 34 14.11 -13.00 -7.74
CA VAL A 34 15.25 -13.61 -7.07
C VAL A 34 14.84 -13.68 -5.60
N TYR A 35 14.32 -14.85 -5.20
CA TYR A 35 13.93 -15.13 -3.83
C TYR A 35 15.22 -15.18 -3.01
N ALA A 36 15.72 -14.02 -2.58
CA ALA A 36 16.73 -13.93 -1.55
C ALA A 36 16.23 -14.58 -0.25
N MET A 37 14.90 -14.68 -0.09
CA MET A 37 14.21 -15.34 1.01
C MET A 37 13.40 -16.57 0.58
N PRO A 38 13.27 -17.61 1.43
CA PRO A 38 12.48 -18.80 1.15
C PRO A 38 11.01 -18.48 0.79
N ARG A 39 10.42 -19.22 -0.17
CA ARG A 39 9.01 -19.06 -0.61
C ARG A 39 8.00 -19.05 0.55
N TRP A 40 8.27 -19.73 1.66
CA TRP A 40 7.36 -19.74 2.81
C TRP A 40 7.22 -18.36 3.48
N VAL A 41 8.20 -17.46 3.31
CA VAL A 41 8.17 -16.10 3.89
C VAL A 41 7.05 -15.26 3.27
N SER A 42 6.78 -15.37 1.96
CA SER A 42 5.67 -14.61 1.34
C SER A 42 4.31 -15.09 1.83
N TYR A 43 4.10 -16.40 1.98
CA TYR A 43 2.90 -16.95 2.61
C TYR A 43 2.78 -16.53 4.09
N ALA A 44 3.89 -16.51 4.83
CA ALA A 44 3.90 -16.07 6.23
C ALA A 44 3.53 -14.57 6.36
N VAL A 45 4.04 -13.72 5.46
CA VAL A 45 3.68 -12.29 5.40
C VAL A 45 2.21 -12.10 5.04
N LEU A 46 1.68 -12.88 4.09
CA LEU A 46 0.26 -12.87 3.74
C LEU A 46 -0.62 -13.19 4.95
N VAL A 47 -0.31 -14.30 5.62
CA VAL A 47 -1.05 -14.74 6.81
C VAL A 47 -0.92 -13.70 7.92
N ALA A 48 0.26 -13.13 8.13
CA ALA A 48 0.48 -12.09 9.13
C ALA A 48 -0.30 -10.79 8.84
N ALA A 49 -0.58 -10.47 7.58
CA ALA A 49 -1.40 -9.31 7.22
C ALA A 49 -2.91 -9.58 7.32
N ILE A 50 -3.38 -10.76 6.89
CA ILE A 50 -4.81 -11.10 6.85
C ILE A 50 -5.36 -11.52 8.22
N VAL A 51 -4.60 -12.30 9.00
CA VAL A 51 -5.08 -12.87 10.28
C VAL A 51 -5.49 -11.76 11.26
N PRO A 52 -4.71 -10.69 11.49
CA PRO A 52 -5.13 -9.61 12.36
C PRO A 52 -6.38 -8.90 11.85
N MET A 53 -6.53 -8.73 10.53
CA MET A 53 -7.71 -8.11 9.93
C MET A 53 -8.99 -8.89 10.22
N ILE A 54 -8.93 -10.23 10.10
CA ILE A 54 -10.05 -11.12 10.44
C ILE A 54 -10.29 -11.13 11.94
N MET A 55 -9.24 -11.19 12.76
CA MET A 55 -9.39 -11.27 14.20
C MET A 55 -9.96 -9.99 14.82
N VAL A 56 -9.78 -8.81 14.23
CA VAL A 56 -10.47 -7.59 14.68
C VAL A 56 -11.99 -7.66 14.46
N THR A 57 -12.47 -8.39 13.44
CA THR A 57 -13.93 -8.52 13.21
C THR A 57 -14.57 -9.57 14.13
N VAL A 58 -13.83 -10.62 14.49
CA VAL A 58 -14.37 -11.78 15.24
C VAL A 58 -14.07 -11.70 16.75
N SER A 59 -12.95 -11.12 17.16
CA SER A 59 -12.49 -11.14 18.55
C SER A 59 -13.23 -10.13 19.44
N THR A 60 -13.48 -10.54 20.67
CA THR A 60 -14.03 -9.69 21.74
C THR A 60 -13.00 -8.66 22.21
N ASP A 61 -11.71 -9.02 22.27
CA ASP A 61 -10.62 -8.09 22.60
C ASP A 61 -10.09 -7.39 21.34
N LYS A 62 -10.85 -6.40 20.87
CA LYS A 62 -10.50 -5.63 19.67
C LYS A 62 -9.20 -4.83 19.84
N ALA A 63 -8.83 -4.44 21.06
CA ALA A 63 -7.70 -3.55 21.29
C ALA A 63 -6.36 -4.24 21.01
N MET A 64 -6.20 -5.49 21.42
CA MET A 64 -5.01 -6.29 21.13
C MET A 64 -4.85 -6.51 19.62
N TRP A 65 -5.90 -6.93 18.93
CA TRP A 65 -5.84 -7.24 17.50
C TRP A 65 -5.61 -6.01 16.62
N LEU A 66 -6.13 -4.84 17.02
CA LEU A 66 -5.83 -3.58 16.34
C LEU A 66 -4.34 -3.20 16.44
N ARG A 67 -3.69 -3.47 17.59
CA ARG A 67 -2.25 -3.26 17.73
C ARG A 67 -1.46 -4.24 16.86
N ILE A 68 -1.85 -5.52 16.86
CA ILE A 68 -1.20 -6.55 16.05
C ILE A 68 -1.32 -6.22 14.56
N GLU A 69 -2.51 -5.82 14.10
CA GLU A 69 -2.73 -5.37 12.72
C GLU A 69 -1.84 -4.19 12.35
N HIS A 70 -1.79 -3.16 13.21
CA HIS A 70 -0.96 -1.99 12.95
C HIS A 70 0.52 -2.36 12.84
N VAL A 71 1.03 -3.19 13.75
CA VAL A 71 2.42 -3.65 13.73
C VAL A 71 2.70 -4.52 12.50
N ALA A 72 1.79 -5.42 12.13
CA ALA A 72 1.95 -6.28 10.97
C ALA A 72 2.03 -5.49 9.66
N ILE A 73 1.13 -4.52 9.46
CA ILE A 73 1.14 -3.65 8.27
C ILE A 73 2.39 -2.78 8.23
N MET A 74 2.81 -2.21 9.37
CA MET A 74 4.03 -1.41 9.44
C MET A 74 5.29 -2.23 9.14
N LEU A 75 5.34 -3.48 9.63
CA LEU A 75 6.45 -4.39 9.34
C LEU A 75 6.47 -4.79 7.86
N LEU A 76 5.31 -5.11 7.28
CA LEU A 76 5.17 -5.41 5.85
C LEU A 76 5.64 -4.24 4.99
N ALA A 77 5.19 -3.02 5.29
CA ALA A 77 5.61 -1.82 4.58
C ALA A 77 7.12 -1.54 4.74
N SER A 78 7.68 -1.78 5.93
CA SER A 78 9.12 -1.61 6.19
C SER A 78 9.96 -2.62 5.41
N VAL A 79 9.52 -3.88 5.36
CA VAL A 79 10.16 -4.94 4.58
C VAL A 79 10.06 -4.64 3.09
N TYR A 80 8.90 -4.16 2.61
CA TYR A 80 8.73 -3.73 1.22
C TYR A 80 9.68 -2.58 0.88
N ALA A 81 9.67 -1.50 1.66
CA ALA A 81 10.56 -0.36 1.45
C ALA A 81 12.05 -0.74 1.49
N GLY A 82 12.44 -1.66 2.40
CA GLY A 82 13.79 -2.19 2.48
C GLY A 82 14.19 -3.01 1.25
N ASN A 83 13.30 -3.90 0.77
CA ASN A 83 13.54 -4.68 -0.45
C ASN A 83 13.65 -3.76 -1.67
N THR A 84 12.74 -2.80 -1.82
CA THR A 84 12.81 -1.84 -2.92
C THR A 84 14.10 -1.02 -2.87
N ALA A 85 14.53 -0.55 -1.70
CA ALA A 85 15.80 0.17 -1.57
C ALA A 85 17.02 -0.69 -1.94
N ALA A 86 17.02 -1.98 -1.57
CA ALA A 86 18.07 -2.92 -1.94
C ALA A 86 18.10 -3.18 -3.46
N GLU A 87 16.94 -3.42 -4.07
CA GLU A 87 16.81 -3.63 -5.52
C GLU A 87 17.24 -2.39 -6.32
N LEU A 88 16.92 -1.20 -5.81
CA LEU A 88 17.41 0.06 -6.39
C LEU A 88 18.93 0.19 -6.29
N GLY A 89 19.52 -0.18 -5.15
CA GLY A 89 20.98 -0.20 -4.97
C GLY A 89 21.67 -1.16 -5.93
N ASP A 90 21.13 -2.37 -6.07
CA ASP A 90 21.63 -3.38 -6.99
C ASP A 90 21.50 -2.93 -8.45
N MET A 91 20.41 -2.29 -8.84
CA MET A 91 20.26 -1.79 -10.21
C MET A 91 21.26 -0.70 -10.57
N VAL A 92 21.58 0.21 -9.66
CA VAL A 92 22.66 1.20 -9.87
C VAL A 92 24.00 0.51 -10.09
N GLY A 93 24.28 -0.57 -9.33
CA GLY A 93 25.49 -1.39 -9.49
C GLY A 93 25.50 -2.20 -10.79
N ILE A 94 24.37 -2.72 -11.24
CA ILE A 94 24.26 -3.52 -12.48
C ILE A 94 24.45 -2.62 -13.70
N ILE A 95 23.86 -1.43 -13.74
CA ILE A 95 24.02 -0.47 -14.85
C ILE A 95 25.50 -0.06 -15.02
N THR A 96 26.29 -0.08 -13.94
CA THR A 96 27.72 0.23 -13.99
C THR A 96 28.60 -0.94 -14.41
N VAL A 97 28.13 -2.20 -14.31
CA VAL A 97 29.02 -3.37 -14.39
C VAL A 97 28.65 -4.36 -15.50
N HIS A 98 27.39 -4.73 -15.75
CA HIS A 98 27.01 -5.70 -16.82
C HIS A 98 25.54 -5.54 -17.26
N PRO A 99 25.20 -5.52 -18.57
CA PRO A 99 23.81 -5.58 -19.02
C PRO A 99 23.32 -7.04 -19.04
N PRO A 100 22.32 -7.44 -18.23
CA PRO A 100 21.75 -8.78 -18.32
C PRO A 100 20.83 -8.93 -19.55
N GLU A 101 21.03 -10.04 -20.27
CA GLU A 101 20.20 -10.51 -21.37
C GLU A 101 18.90 -11.13 -20.84
N THR A 102 17.85 -10.34 -20.64
CA THR A 102 16.52 -10.89 -20.30
C THR A 102 15.46 -10.40 -21.29
N ARG A 103 14.67 -11.34 -21.81
CA ARG A 103 13.58 -11.13 -22.78
C ARG A 103 12.65 -9.98 -22.38
N SER A 104 12.44 -9.05 -23.30
CA SER A 104 11.71 -7.78 -23.17
C SER A 104 10.27 -7.91 -22.65
N VAL A 105 9.58 -9.01 -22.99
CA VAL A 105 8.19 -9.26 -22.54
C VAL A 105 8.14 -9.58 -21.04
N SER A 106 9.14 -10.29 -20.50
CA SER A 106 9.20 -10.63 -19.07
C SER A 106 9.40 -9.38 -18.20
N LEU A 107 10.07 -8.35 -18.74
CA LEU A 107 10.39 -7.11 -18.02
C LEU A 107 9.17 -6.21 -17.86
N LEU A 108 8.35 -6.07 -18.91
CA LEU A 108 7.14 -5.25 -18.87
C LEU A 108 6.14 -5.81 -17.86
N THR A 109 5.87 -7.12 -17.91
CA THR A 109 4.99 -7.80 -16.94
C THR A 109 5.53 -7.67 -15.52
N SER A 110 6.85 -7.80 -15.33
CA SER A 110 7.42 -7.71 -13.98
C SER A 110 7.32 -6.32 -13.40
N SER A 111 7.55 -5.29 -14.20
CA SER A 111 7.51 -3.91 -13.75
C SER A 111 6.09 -3.43 -13.46
N PHE A 112 5.11 -3.90 -14.26
CA PHE A 112 3.71 -3.66 -13.97
C PHE A 112 3.29 -4.30 -12.64
N THR A 113 3.81 -5.50 -12.32
CA THR A 113 3.59 -6.14 -11.02
C THR A 113 4.21 -5.37 -9.87
N ILE A 114 5.44 -4.86 -10.02
CA ILE A 114 6.08 -4.00 -9.02
C ILE A 114 5.23 -2.75 -8.78
N TRP A 115 4.77 -2.10 -9.86
CA TRP A 115 3.93 -0.91 -9.76
C TRP A 115 2.59 -1.19 -9.04
N ILE A 116 1.87 -2.28 -9.39
CA ILE A 116 0.64 -2.66 -8.68
C ILE A 116 0.92 -2.93 -7.20
N THR A 117 2.00 -3.67 -6.91
CA THR A 117 2.39 -4.00 -5.53
C THR A 117 2.69 -2.74 -4.73
N ASN A 118 3.33 -1.75 -5.36
CA ASN A 118 3.57 -0.44 -4.76
C ASN A 118 2.26 0.24 -4.37
N VAL A 119 1.33 0.38 -5.33
CA VAL A 119 0.02 1.01 -5.11
C VAL A 119 -0.74 0.33 -3.98
N LEU A 120 -0.80 -1.01 -3.97
CA LEU A 120 -1.55 -1.76 -2.96
C LEU A 120 -0.88 -1.73 -1.58
N THR A 121 0.46 -1.67 -1.53
CA THR A 121 1.19 -1.59 -0.26
C THR A 121 1.00 -0.20 0.37
N PHE A 122 1.15 0.86 -0.42
CA PHE A 122 0.97 2.22 0.07
C PHE A 122 -0.50 2.55 0.38
N SER A 123 -1.47 2.00 -0.35
CA SER A 123 -2.89 2.17 0.00
C SER A 123 -3.22 1.62 1.38
N LEU A 124 -2.71 0.43 1.72
CA LEU A 124 -2.85 -0.17 3.04
C LEU A 124 -2.14 0.66 4.11
N LEU A 125 -0.94 1.16 3.79
CA LEU A 125 -0.15 1.97 4.70
C LEU A 125 -0.85 3.31 5.02
N TYR A 126 -1.41 3.98 4.02
CA TYR A 126 -2.17 5.22 4.19
C TYR A 126 -3.42 4.98 5.03
N TRP A 127 -4.21 3.96 4.70
CA TRP A 127 -5.41 3.59 5.45
C TRP A 127 -5.11 3.29 6.92
N GLN A 128 -3.99 2.62 7.22
CA GLN A 128 -3.63 2.26 8.59
C GLN A 128 -3.07 3.43 9.41
N ILE A 129 -2.38 4.38 8.77
CA ILE A 129 -1.70 5.49 9.45
C ILE A 129 -2.64 6.67 9.70
N ASP A 130 -3.59 6.91 8.78
CA ASP A 130 -4.42 8.11 8.81
C ASP A 130 -5.22 8.24 10.10
N ALA A 131 -5.12 9.40 10.73
CA ALA A 131 -5.85 9.79 11.94
C ALA A 131 -5.77 8.78 13.11
N GLY A 132 -4.76 7.89 13.09
CA GLY A 132 -4.54 6.83 14.07
C GLY A 132 -5.23 5.49 13.77
N GLY A 133 -5.70 5.30 12.53
CA GLY A 133 -6.22 4.06 11.99
C GLY A 133 -7.74 4.03 11.81
N PRO A 134 -8.23 3.09 10.99
CA PRO A 134 -9.61 3.04 10.50
C PRO A 134 -10.63 2.87 11.64
N SER A 135 -10.29 2.11 12.68
CA SER A 135 -11.18 1.91 13.82
C SER A 135 -11.34 3.15 14.70
N ARG A 136 -10.38 4.08 14.70
CA ARG A 136 -10.53 5.35 15.42
C ARG A 136 -11.41 6.34 14.65
N ILE A 137 -11.24 6.38 13.33
CA ILE A 137 -12.09 7.13 12.39
C ILE A 137 -13.54 6.63 12.52
N ALA A 138 -13.74 5.32 12.44
CA ALA A 138 -15.05 4.69 12.55
C ALA A 138 -15.77 4.99 13.87
N ARG A 139 -15.03 5.13 14.97
CA ARG A 139 -15.55 5.43 16.30
C ARG A 139 -15.69 6.93 16.60
N GLY A 140 -15.29 7.81 15.68
CA GLY A 140 -15.34 9.27 15.88
C GLY A 140 -14.36 9.80 16.93
N ILE A 141 -13.31 9.05 17.25
CA ILE A 141 -12.26 9.42 18.24
C ILE A 141 -10.88 9.55 17.58
N ALA A 142 -10.88 9.76 16.27
CA ALA A 142 -9.69 9.99 15.46
C ALA A 142 -8.94 11.24 15.92
N GLY A 143 -7.62 11.22 15.75
CA GLY A 143 -6.78 12.40 15.96
C GLY A 143 -6.92 13.40 14.82
N LYS A 144 -5.94 14.31 14.70
CA LYS A 144 -5.83 15.16 13.51
C LYS A 144 -5.61 14.29 12.27
N PRO A 145 -6.33 14.52 11.16
CA PRO A 145 -6.17 13.76 9.93
C PRO A 145 -4.81 14.02 9.30
N ASP A 146 -4.23 12.99 8.69
CA ASP A 146 -2.96 13.08 7.99
C ASP A 146 -3.13 13.51 6.54
N TRP A 147 -4.28 13.18 5.95
CA TRP A 147 -4.70 13.58 4.61
C TRP A 147 -6.02 14.35 4.66
N LEU A 148 -6.14 15.38 3.84
CA LEU A 148 -7.38 16.12 3.62
C LEU A 148 -7.98 15.70 2.28
N PHE A 149 -9.07 14.95 2.35
CA PHE A 149 -9.85 14.57 1.17
C PHE A 149 -10.78 15.71 0.73
N PRO A 150 -11.10 15.83 -0.57
CA PRO A 150 -11.98 16.89 -1.10
C PRO A 150 -13.33 16.97 -0.39
N GLN A 151 -13.91 15.81 -0.05
CA GLN A 151 -15.21 15.69 0.62
C GLN A 151 -15.18 16.31 2.03
N ALA A 152 -14.03 16.33 2.68
CA ALA A 152 -13.85 17.03 3.96
C ALA A 152 -13.74 18.56 3.80
N SER A 153 -13.28 19.04 2.64
CA SER A 153 -13.16 20.46 2.31
C SER A 153 -14.45 21.07 1.76
N ALA A 154 -15.34 20.24 1.20
CA ALA A 154 -16.65 20.65 0.69
C ALA A 154 -17.79 19.80 1.30
N PRO A 155 -18.13 20.02 2.59
CA PRO A 155 -19.13 19.20 3.29
C PRO A 155 -20.52 19.23 2.65
N GLU A 156 -20.85 20.31 1.93
CA GLU A 156 -22.12 20.48 1.20
C GLU A 156 -22.29 19.47 0.05
N LEU A 157 -21.19 18.95 -0.49
CA LEU A 157 -21.17 17.94 -1.55
C LEU A 157 -20.98 16.52 -1.01
N ALA A 158 -20.67 16.38 0.28
CA ALA A 158 -20.41 15.10 0.93
C ALA A 158 -21.67 14.57 1.63
N SER A 159 -21.76 13.25 1.77
CA SER A 159 -22.78 12.64 2.62
C SER A 159 -22.60 13.10 4.08
N PRO A 160 -23.68 13.30 4.87
CA PRO A 160 -23.60 13.73 6.27
C PRO A 160 -22.74 12.81 7.16
N ASP A 161 -22.63 11.53 6.81
CA ASP A 161 -21.83 10.53 7.51
C ASP A 161 -20.54 10.17 6.76
N TRP A 162 -20.05 11.07 5.88
CA TRP A 162 -18.85 10.81 5.09
C TRP A 162 -17.64 10.60 6.00
N ARG A 163 -16.86 9.57 5.66
CA ARG A 163 -15.56 9.27 6.25
C ARG A 163 -14.70 8.60 5.18
N PRO A 164 -13.37 8.76 5.22
CA PRO A 164 -12.51 8.06 4.29
C PRO A 164 -12.59 6.55 4.55
N LEU A 165 -12.78 5.80 3.47
CA LEU A 165 -12.78 4.34 3.45
C LEU A 165 -11.53 3.84 2.72
N TYR A 166 -11.24 2.54 2.79
CA TYR A 166 -10.07 1.94 2.13
C TYR A 166 -9.94 2.33 0.64
N ILE A 167 -11.06 2.43 -0.08
CA ILE A 167 -11.07 2.78 -1.50
C ILE A 167 -10.53 4.20 -1.77
N ASP A 168 -10.74 5.13 -0.84
CA ASP A 168 -10.23 6.50 -0.96
C ASP A 168 -8.70 6.52 -0.84
N TYR A 169 -8.13 5.68 0.03
CA TYR A 169 -6.68 5.49 0.16
C TYR A 169 -6.08 4.71 -1.01
N LEU A 170 -6.82 3.77 -1.61
CA LEU A 170 -6.41 3.11 -2.84
C LEU A 170 -6.33 4.09 -4.02
N SER A 171 -7.33 4.96 -4.15
CA SER A 171 -7.31 6.05 -5.13
C SER A 171 -6.13 6.99 -4.90
N LEU A 172 -5.89 7.39 -3.63
CA LEU A 172 -4.74 8.21 -3.25
C LEU A 172 -3.41 7.58 -3.67
N ALA A 173 -3.17 6.31 -3.34
CA ALA A 173 -1.94 5.59 -3.69
C ALA A 173 -1.79 5.46 -5.21
N PHE A 174 -2.85 5.03 -5.90
CA PHE A 174 -2.86 4.94 -7.37
C PHE A 174 -2.48 6.28 -8.02
N ASN A 175 -3.06 7.39 -7.55
CA ASN A 175 -2.79 8.72 -8.08
C ASN A 175 -1.35 9.19 -7.79
N THR A 176 -0.85 8.91 -6.57
CA THR A 176 0.51 9.25 -6.14
C THR A 176 1.57 8.45 -6.91
N ALA A 177 1.29 7.19 -7.22
CA ALA A 177 2.15 6.33 -8.01
C ALA A 177 2.11 6.65 -9.51
N THR A 178 0.98 7.14 -10.03
CA THR A 178 0.81 7.45 -11.46
C THR A 178 1.32 8.85 -11.81
N ALA A 179 1.31 9.79 -10.86
CA ALA A 179 1.79 11.18 -11.00
C ALA A 179 1.10 12.05 -12.09
N PHE A 180 0.12 11.51 -12.85
CA PHE A 180 -0.64 12.22 -13.90
C PHE A 180 -2.07 12.61 -13.48
N SER A 181 -2.45 12.39 -12.22
CA SER A 181 -3.82 12.60 -11.73
C SER A 181 -3.99 13.98 -11.06
N PRO A 182 -5.20 14.56 -11.02
CA PRO A 182 -5.46 15.73 -10.19
C PRO A 182 -5.12 15.45 -8.72
N THR A 183 -4.20 16.25 -8.16
CA THR A 183 -3.76 16.18 -6.76
C THR A 183 -4.85 16.72 -5.83
N ASP A 184 -5.89 15.93 -5.66
CA ASP A 184 -7.11 16.33 -4.93
C ASP A 184 -7.01 16.09 -3.43
N VAL A 185 -6.10 15.23 -2.98
CA VAL A 185 -5.89 14.91 -1.57
C VAL A 185 -4.62 15.57 -1.06
N LEU A 186 -4.75 16.42 -0.03
CA LEU A 186 -3.62 17.19 0.51
C LEU A 186 -2.98 16.49 1.72
N PRO A 187 -1.65 16.24 1.72
CA PRO A 187 -0.96 15.73 2.89
C PRO A 187 -0.76 16.82 3.95
N LEU A 188 -1.48 16.71 5.07
CA LEU A 188 -1.42 17.66 6.19
C LEU A 188 -0.23 17.36 7.11
N ALA A 189 -0.02 16.09 7.44
CA ALA A 189 1.00 15.68 8.38
C ALA A 189 2.39 15.53 7.73
N ARG A 190 3.46 15.79 8.50
CA ARG A 190 4.85 15.61 8.01
C ARG A 190 5.12 14.17 7.55
N ARG A 191 4.55 13.19 8.27
CA ARG A 191 4.65 11.77 7.90
C ARG A 191 3.95 11.45 6.59
N ALA A 192 2.75 12.01 6.34
CA ALA A 192 2.03 11.83 5.08
C ALA A 192 2.84 12.35 3.89
N LYS A 193 3.44 13.54 4.04
CA LYS A 193 4.35 14.09 3.02
C LYS A 193 5.52 13.15 2.72
N GLY A 194 6.18 12.64 3.76
CA GLY A 194 7.30 11.71 3.60
C GLY A 194 6.91 10.40 2.92
N LEU A 195 5.75 9.83 3.26
CA LEU A 195 5.27 8.59 2.65
C LEU A 195 4.90 8.78 1.18
N MET A 196 4.21 9.87 0.83
CA MET A 196 3.89 10.18 -0.56
C MET A 196 5.15 10.43 -1.39
N MET A 197 6.16 11.13 -0.82
CA MET A 197 7.45 11.29 -1.48
C MET A 197 8.14 9.95 -1.74
N LEU A 198 8.08 9.02 -0.78
CA LEU A 198 8.66 7.69 -0.91
C LEU A 198 7.94 6.87 -2.00
N GLU A 199 6.61 6.85 -1.99
CA GLU A 199 5.82 6.15 -3.00
C GLU A 199 6.08 6.67 -4.41
N SER A 200 6.08 7.99 -4.59
CA SER A 200 6.38 8.60 -5.89
C SER A 200 7.82 8.34 -6.32
N ALA A 201 8.79 8.35 -5.40
CA ALA A 201 10.18 8.03 -5.74
C ALA A 201 10.33 6.57 -6.22
N ILE A 202 9.71 5.62 -5.52
CA ILE A 202 9.68 4.20 -5.92
C ILE A 202 9.01 4.04 -7.29
N SER A 203 7.87 4.70 -7.51
CA SER A 203 7.13 4.63 -8.77
C SER A 203 7.92 5.24 -9.93
N LEU A 204 8.53 6.39 -9.72
CA LEU A 204 9.37 7.06 -10.71
C LEU A 204 10.58 6.22 -11.08
N LEU A 205 11.25 5.61 -10.09
CA LEU A 205 12.39 4.73 -10.34
C LEU A 205 11.95 3.50 -11.13
N THR A 206 10.86 2.85 -10.73
CA THR A 206 10.29 1.71 -11.48
C THR A 206 10.04 2.10 -12.94
N LEU A 207 9.46 3.28 -13.20
CA LEU A 207 9.23 3.79 -14.54
C LEU A 207 10.52 4.05 -15.32
N VAL A 208 11.52 4.69 -14.70
CA VAL A 208 12.83 4.96 -15.33
C VAL A 208 13.53 3.66 -15.70
N LEU A 209 13.47 2.65 -14.84
CA LEU A 209 14.08 1.35 -15.07
C LEU A 209 13.41 0.62 -16.24
N VAL A 210 12.08 0.67 -16.32
CA VAL A 210 11.33 0.17 -17.48
C VAL A 210 11.75 0.88 -18.75
N ALA A 211 11.78 2.21 -18.74
CA ALA A 211 12.11 3.01 -19.91
C ALA A 211 13.55 2.75 -20.37
N ALA A 212 14.51 2.75 -19.45
CA ALA A 212 15.92 2.46 -19.74
C ALA A 212 16.08 1.08 -20.37
N ARG A 213 15.39 0.06 -19.84
CA ARG A 213 15.41 -1.31 -20.40
C ARG A 213 14.71 -1.39 -21.76
N ALA A 214 13.59 -0.70 -21.94
CA ALA A 214 12.89 -0.66 -23.22
C ALA A 214 13.76 -0.04 -24.33
N VAL A 215 14.49 1.03 -24.03
CA VAL A 215 15.41 1.69 -24.98
C VAL A 215 16.61 0.78 -25.30
N ASN A 216 17.21 0.13 -24.28
CA ASN A 216 18.37 -0.75 -24.48
C ASN A 216 18.04 -2.05 -25.26
N VAL A 217 16.77 -2.28 -25.59
CA VAL A 217 16.25 -3.43 -26.32
C VAL A 217 15.94 -3.10 -27.79
N ILE A 218 15.90 -1.83 -28.17
CA ILE A 218 15.68 -1.41 -29.56
C ILE A 218 17.04 -1.50 -30.29
N PRO A 219 17.17 -2.32 -31.35
CA PRO A 219 18.42 -2.47 -32.11
C PRO A 219 18.81 -1.21 -32.89
#